data_AF-A0A1F5XUW9-F1
#
_entry.id   AF-A0A1F5XUW9-F1
#
_cell.length_a   1.000
_cell.length_b   1.000
_cell.length_c   1.000
_cell.angle_alpha   90.00
_cell.angle_beta   90.00
_cell.angle_gamma   90.00
#
_symmetry.space_group_name_H-M   'P 1'
#
loop_
_entity.id
_entity.type
_entity.pdbx_description
1 polymer ?
#
loop_
_entity_poly.entity_id
_entity_poly.type
_entity_poly.pdbx_seq_one_letter_code
_entity_poly.pdbx_strand_id
1 'polypeptide(L)'
;MAANTDQKARLFDLQTTVSELLLELVGTTKIPATAGRFVVSEKFVRDTSQNAPVKIGFIGSNFSKWFFGKVEEPQEETELRYQKLRKSSRDIPIINELGGEEKAETSLTEIYAIMERQKSGEKGVLLTDGHANIFYARDINGILRAVDVFWDDWRGLWHVRADGVGSPDGWSGGSRVFSRNS
;
A
#
# COMPACT_ATOMS: atom_id res chain seq x y z
N MET A 1 -6.18 25.49 -40.98
CA MET A 1 -7.06 24.42 -40.46
C MET A 1 -6.32 23.12 -40.11
N ALA A 2 -5.00 23.10 -39.88
CA ALA A 2 -4.23 21.88 -39.60
C ALA A 2 -4.04 21.53 -38.10
N ALA A 3 -4.34 22.46 -37.18
CA ALA A 3 -4.09 22.27 -35.74
C ALA A 3 -5.05 21.29 -35.04
N ASN A 4 -6.23 21.01 -35.61
CA ASN A 4 -7.29 20.22 -34.97
C ASN A 4 -7.09 18.70 -35.09
N THR A 5 -6.41 18.24 -36.15
CA THR A 5 -6.22 16.81 -36.42
C THR A 5 -5.09 16.22 -35.58
N ASP A 6 -3.97 16.96 -35.41
CA ASP A 6 -2.83 16.54 -34.58
C ASP A 6 -3.21 16.52 -33.09
N GLN A 7 -4.01 17.49 -32.64
CA GLN A 7 -4.49 17.52 -31.25
C GLN A 7 -5.45 16.37 -30.93
N LYS A 8 -6.32 15.98 -31.88
CA LYS A 8 -7.21 14.82 -31.73
C LYS A 8 -6.46 13.49 -31.73
N ALA A 9 -5.43 13.34 -32.57
CA ALA A 9 -4.59 12.15 -32.58
C ALA A 9 -3.86 11.98 -31.24
N ARG A 10 -3.24 13.06 -30.73
CA ARG A 10 -2.59 13.05 -29.41
C ARG A 10 -3.56 12.77 -28.28
N LEU A 11 -4.76 13.33 -28.31
CA LEU A 11 -5.81 13.03 -27.31
C LEU A 11 -6.24 11.56 -27.37
N PHE A 12 -6.38 10.98 -28.57
CA PHE A 12 -6.74 9.58 -28.74
C PHE A 12 -5.63 8.63 -28.27
N ASP A 13 -4.37 8.94 -28.61
CA ASP A 13 -3.20 8.17 -28.18
C ASP A 13 -3.03 8.26 -26.65
N LEU A 14 -3.21 9.44 -26.05
CA LEU A 14 -3.22 9.59 -24.59
C LEU A 14 -4.36 8.81 -23.95
N GLN A 15 -5.58 8.88 -24.50
CA GLN A 15 -6.74 8.14 -23.98
C GLN A 15 -6.51 6.61 -24.05
N THR A 16 -5.92 6.14 -25.15
CA THR A 16 -5.60 4.73 -25.37
C THR A 16 -4.52 4.27 -24.39
N THR A 17 -3.44 5.05 -24.25
CA THR A 17 -2.34 4.76 -23.31
C THR A 17 -2.82 4.74 -21.86
N VAL A 18 -3.68 5.68 -21.46
CA VAL A 18 -4.27 5.72 -20.11
C VAL A 18 -5.20 4.53 -19.86
N SER A 19 -5.84 3.98 -20.90
CA SER A 19 -6.69 2.80 -20.78
C SER A 19 -5.89 1.50 -20.56
N GLU A 20 -4.60 1.48 -20.93
CA GLU A 20 -3.74 0.31 -20.76
C GLU A 20 -3.03 0.26 -19.40
N LEU A 21 -2.96 1.40 -18.69
CA LEU A 21 -2.35 1.51 -17.37
C LEU A 21 -3.00 0.54 -16.37
N LEU A 22 -2.15 -0.15 -15.62
CA LEU A 22 -2.55 -1.06 -14.56
C LEU A 22 -3.07 -0.31 -13.33
N LEU A 23 -2.56 0.90 -13.10
CA LEU A 23 -2.80 1.74 -11.93
C LEU A 23 -3.50 3.03 -12.32
N GLU A 24 -4.58 3.33 -11.62
CA GLU A 24 -5.31 4.59 -11.74
C GLU A 24 -5.09 5.42 -10.48
N LEU A 25 -4.49 6.61 -10.60
CA LEU A 25 -4.29 7.50 -9.45
C LEU A 25 -5.64 7.89 -8.84
N VAL A 26 -5.80 7.62 -7.55
CA VAL A 26 -7.01 8.02 -6.79
C VAL A 26 -6.74 9.27 -5.97
N GLY A 27 -5.55 9.40 -5.38
CA GLY A 27 -5.18 10.59 -4.61
C GLY A 27 -3.84 10.49 -3.91
N THR A 28 -3.60 11.42 -3.00
CA THR A 28 -2.42 11.46 -2.14
C THR A 28 -2.81 11.59 -0.66
N THR A 29 -1.91 11.20 0.24
CA THR A 29 -2.08 11.36 1.68
C THR A 29 -0.76 11.71 2.33
N LYS A 30 -0.78 12.72 3.20
CA LYS A 30 0.39 13.11 3.99
C LYS A 30 0.56 12.22 5.21
N ILE A 31 1.78 11.79 5.49
CA ILE A 31 2.18 11.07 6.69
C ILE A 31 3.07 12.00 7.52
N PRO A 32 2.63 12.42 8.72
CA PRO A 32 3.42 13.28 9.59
C PRO A 32 4.78 12.69 9.93
N ALA A 33 5.75 13.57 10.17
CA ALA A 33 7.06 13.19 10.69
C ALA A 33 6.93 12.43 12.01
N THR A 34 7.83 11.48 12.23
CA THR A 34 7.93 10.72 13.48
C THR A 34 9.15 11.18 14.26
N ALA A 35 8.99 11.39 15.57
CA ALA A 35 10.08 11.86 16.43
C ALA A 35 10.89 10.73 17.08
N GLY A 36 10.38 9.50 17.05
CA GLY A 36 10.96 8.35 17.74
C GLY A 36 11.09 7.14 16.81
N ARG A 37 11.94 6.20 17.24
CA ARG A 37 12.13 4.94 16.53
C ARG A 37 10.83 4.15 16.51
N PHE A 38 10.53 3.53 15.37
CA PHE A 38 9.37 2.68 15.17
C PHE A 38 9.80 1.21 15.29
N VAL A 39 9.47 0.57 16.42
CA VAL A 39 9.71 -0.86 16.64
C VAL A 39 8.50 -1.64 16.15
N VAL A 40 8.68 -2.42 15.07
CA VAL A 40 7.55 -3.06 14.37
C VAL A 40 6.79 -4.03 15.28
N SER A 41 7.50 -4.82 16.08
CA SER A 41 6.89 -5.80 16.99
C SER A 41 6.11 -5.17 18.14
N GLU A 42 6.32 -3.89 18.46
CA GLU A 42 5.54 -3.16 19.46
C GLU A 42 4.28 -2.53 18.88
N LYS A 43 4.27 -2.26 17.57
CA LYS A 43 3.19 -1.55 16.87
C LYS A 43 2.21 -2.51 16.23
N PHE A 44 2.72 -3.49 15.48
CA PHE A 44 1.91 -4.54 14.87
C PHE A 44 1.67 -5.65 15.88
N VAL A 45 0.75 -5.39 16.81
CA VAL A 45 0.31 -6.33 17.84
C VAL A 45 -1.15 -6.68 17.61
N ARG A 46 -1.49 -7.95 17.80
CA ARG A 46 -2.89 -8.38 17.80
C ARG A 46 -3.59 -7.83 19.05
N ASP A 47 -4.37 -6.79 18.86
CA ASP A 47 -5.23 -6.20 19.88
C ASP A 47 -6.59 -5.87 19.26
N THR A 48 -7.64 -6.46 19.80
CA THR A 48 -9.03 -6.27 19.34
C THR A 48 -9.87 -5.49 20.34
N SER A 49 -9.24 -4.91 21.36
CA SER A 49 -9.91 -4.11 22.39
C SER A 49 -10.50 -2.83 21.79
N GLN A 50 -11.47 -2.23 22.49
CA GLN A 50 -12.07 -0.97 22.05
C GLN A 50 -11.06 0.19 22.02
N ASN A 51 -10.03 0.12 22.85
CA ASN A 51 -9.00 1.15 23.00
C ASN A 51 -7.73 0.85 22.20
N ALA A 52 -7.71 -0.24 21.41
CA ALA A 52 -6.60 -0.58 20.55
C ALA A 52 -6.27 0.60 19.61
N PRO A 53 -4.99 1.00 19.47
CA PRO A 53 -4.59 2.03 18.50
C PRO A 53 -4.95 1.65 17.07
N VAL A 54 -4.89 0.35 16.76
CA VAL A 54 -5.38 -0.29 15.53
C VAL A 54 -5.98 -1.63 15.92
N LYS A 55 -7.20 -1.94 15.49
CA LYS A 55 -7.85 -3.22 15.80
C LYS A 55 -7.36 -4.34 14.88
N ILE A 56 -6.19 -4.88 15.20
CA ILE A 56 -5.58 -5.97 14.43
C ILE A 56 -6.08 -7.32 14.95
N GLY A 57 -6.82 -8.03 14.12
CA GLY A 57 -7.33 -9.37 14.42
C GLY A 57 -6.38 -10.50 14.04
N PHE A 58 -5.52 -10.26 13.05
CA PHE A 58 -4.62 -11.26 12.49
C PHE A 58 -3.32 -10.64 11.98
N ILE A 59 -2.22 -11.33 12.25
CA ILE A 59 -0.89 -11.05 11.71
C ILE A 59 -0.37 -12.34 11.08
N GLY A 60 -0.03 -12.28 9.79
CA GLY A 60 0.49 -13.41 9.04
C GLY A 60 1.89 -13.81 9.52
N SER A 61 2.18 -15.11 9.49
CA SER A 61 3.47 -15.66 9.93
C SER A 61 4.65 -15.10 9.15
N ASN A 62 4.48 -14.84 7.85
CA ASN A 62 5.49 -14.20 7.01
C ASN A 62 5.80 -12.79 7.48
N PHE A 63 4.76 -11.99 7.77
CA PHE A 63 4.93 -10.62 8.26
C PHE A 63 5.71 -10.63 9.57
N SER A 64 5.29 -11.45 10.55
CA SER A 64 6.02 -11.57 11.81
C SER A 64 7.47 -12.00 11.61
N LYS A 65 7.71 -13.03 10.79
CA LYS A 65 9.05 -13.57 10.53
C LYS A 65 9.98 -12.55 9.88
N TRP A 66 9.49 -11.76 8.93
CA TRP A 66 10.31 -10.87 8.13
C TRP A 66 10.48 -9.47 8.74
N PHE A 67 9.54 -9.02 9.57
CA PHE A 67 9.50 -7.63 10.00
C PHE A 67 9.57 -7.41 11.52
N PHE A 68 9.29 -8.38 12.39
CA PHE A 68 9.25 -8.11 13.84
C PHE A 68 10.59 -7.69 14.46
N GLY A 69 11.71 -8.08 13.85
CA GLY A 69 13.04 -7.61 14.24
C GLY A 69 13.42 -6.24 13.68
N LYS A 70 12.56 -5.64 12.85
CA LYS A 70 12.84 -4.36 12.18
C LYS A 70 12.55 -3.20 13.14
N VAL A 71 13.48 -2.26 13.17
CA VAL A 71 13.31 -0.95 13.78
C VAL A 71 13.54 0.09 12.68
N GLU A 72 12.60 0.99 12.50
CA GLU A 72 12.76 2.11 11.58
C GLU A 72 13.14 3.36 12.37
N GLU A 73 14.12 4.09 11.87
CA GLU A 73 14.52 5.37 12.45
C GLU A 73 13.46 6.45 12.19
N PRO A 74 13.45 7.54 12.98
CA PRO A 74 12.61 8.71 12.74
C PRO A 74 12.58 9.12 11.27
N GLN A 75 11.40 9.41 10.76
CA GLN A 75 11.15 9.78 9.37
C GLN A 75 10.58 11.20 9.31
N GLU A 76 10.98 11.96 8.30
CA GLU A 76 10.38 13.27 7.97
C GLU A 76 8.92 13.10 7.50
N GLU A 77 8.20 14.21 7.35
CA GLU A 77 6.88 14.18 6.71
C GLU A 77 7.02 13.64 5.27
N THR A 78 6.20 12.65 4.92
CA THR A 78 6.15 12.09 3.57
C THR A 78 4.76 12.25 2.96
N GLU A 79 4.67 12.22 1.64
CA GLU A 79 3.40 12.12 0.93
C GLU A 79 3.36 10.80 0.17
N LEU A 80 2.33 10.00 0.43
CA LEU A 80 2.06 8.78 -0.30
C LEU A 80 0.98 8.99 -1.35
N ARG A 81 1.17 8.40 -2.52
CA ARG A 81 0.15 8.27 -3.55
C ARG A 81 -0.56 6.95 -3.36
N TYR A 82 -1.85 6.92 -3.62
CA TYR A 82 -2.62 5.69 -3.65
C TYR A 82 -3.40 5.56 -4.95
N GLN A 83 -3.28 4.38 -5.54
CA GLN A 83 -3.78 4.06 -6.87
C GLN A 83 -4.70 2.85 -6.81
N LYS A 84 -5.71 2.82 -7.67
CA LYS A 84 -6.58 1.65 -7.86
C LYS A 84 -5.93 0.73 -8.88
N LEU A 85 -5.78 -0.55 -8.51
CA LEU A 85 -5.38 -1.62 -9.41
C LEU A 85 -6.56 -1.95 -10.33
N ARG A 86 -6.47 -1.66 -11.62
CA ARG A 86 -7.59 -1.76 -12.57
C ARG A 86 -7.95 -3.18 -12.95
N LYS A 87 -6.95 -4.06 -13.00
CA LYS A 87 -7.07 -5.48 -13.34
C LYS A 87 -6.10 -6.29 -12.48
N SER A 88 -6.40 -7.57 -12.30
CA SER A 88 -5.55 -8.44 -11.50
C SER A 88 -4.13 -8.49 -12.05
N SER A 89 -3.12 -8.43 -11.17
CA SER A 89 -1.71 -8.42 -11.56
C SER A 89 -0.81 -8.91 -10.43
N ARG A 90 0.37 -9.40 -10.81
CA ARG A 90 1.47 -9.70 -9.88
C ARG A 90 2.23 -8.42 -9.50
N ASP A 91 3.10 -8.53 -8.50
CA ASP A 91 3.91 -7.41 -7.98
C ASP A 91 4.81 -6.78 -9.06
N ILE A 92 5.52 -7.60 -9.84
CA ILE A 92 6.54 -7.11 -10.79
C ILE A 92 5.95 -6.07 -11.78
N PRO A 93 4.83 -6.33 -12.50
CA PRO A 93 4.21 -5.30 -13.32
C PRO A 93 3.75 -4.05 -12.55
N ILE A 94 3.26 -4.20 -11.32
CA ILE A 94 2.81 -3.07 -10.49
C ILE A 94 4.02 -2.19 -10.14
N ILE A 95 5.09 -2.80 -9.62
CA ILE A 95 6.33 -2.12 -9.25
C ILE A 95 6.95 -1.42 -10.47
N ASN A 96 6.96 -2.09 -11.64
CA ASN A 96 7.47 -1.49 -12.87
C ASN A 96 6.65 -0.26 -13.30
N GLU A 97 5.32 -0.31 -13.19
CA GLU A 97 4.48 0.85 -13.49
C GLU A 97 4.63 1.97 -12.46
N LEU A 98 4.93 1.62 -11.21
CA LEU A 98 5.39 2.57 -10.19
C LEU A 98 6.82 3.08 -10.47
N GLY A 99 7.50 2.68 -11.53
CA GLY A 99 8.84 3.17 -11.87
C GLY A 99 9.97 2.48 -11.11
N GLY A 100 9.75 1.29 -10.59
CA GLY A 100 10.76 0.46 -9.94
C GLY A 100 10.63 0.37 -8.42
N GLU A 101 11.45 -0.49 -7.80
CA GLU A 101 11.38 -0.80 -6.37
C GLU A 101 11.49 0.42 -5.48
N GLU A 102 12.45 1.32 -5.73
CA GLU A 102 12.69 2.51 -4.90
C GLU A 102 11.47 3.44 -4.85
N LYS A 103 10.76 3.55 -5.96
CA LYS A 103 9.55 4.39 -6.09
C LYS A 103 8.30 3.72 -5.53
N ALA A 104 8.26 2.39 -5.55
CA ALA A 104 7.20 1.59 -4.96
C ALA A 104 7.33 1.48 -3.43
N GLU A 105 8.56 1.58 -2.90
CA GLU A 105 8.86 1.37 -1.49
C GLU A 105 8.16 2.38 -0.57
N THR A 106 7.64 1.84 0.52
CA THR A 106 7.00 2.50 1.65
C THR A 106 7.61 1.96 2.95
N SER A 107 7.40 2.64 4.06
CA SER A 107 7.86 2.18 5.38
C SER A 107 6.73 1.54 6.20
N LEU A 108 7.08 0.70 7.18
CA LEU A 108 6.07 0.15 8.09
C LEU A 108 5.50 1.23 9.02
N THR A 109 6.28 2.28 9.29
CA THR A 109 5.82 3.49 9.96
C THR A 109 4.67 4.15 9.19
N GLU A 110 4.82 4.33 7.87
CA GLU A 110 3.78 4.92 7.02
C GLU A 110 2.53 4.05 6.97
N ILE A 111 2.69 2.74 6.77
CA ILE A 111 1.58 1.78 6.75
C ILE A 111 0.77 1.88 8.06
N TYR A 112 1.46 1.81 9.20
CA TYR A 112 0.80 1.86 10.50
C TYR A 112 0.13 3.20 10.77
N ALA A 113 0.76 4.32 10.40
CA ALA A 113 0.19 5.65 10.55
C ALA A 113 -1.12 5.84 9.77
N ILE A 114 -1.26 5.19 8.60
CA ILE A 114 -2.53 5.16 7.87
C ILE A 114 -3.55 4.27 8.58
N MET A 115 -3.14 3.09 9.04
CA MET A 115 -4.04 2.18 9.78
C MET A 115 -4.59 2.83 11.06
N GLU A 116 -3.79 3.62 11.79
CA GLU A 116 -4.23 4.35 12.99
C GLU A 116 -5.37 5.34 12.70
N ARG A 117 -5.38 5.95 11.51
CA ARG A 117 -6.46 6.87 11.10
C ARG A 117 -7.77 6.16 10.79
N GLN A 118 -7.71 4.86 10.52
CA GLN A 118 -8.85 3.99 10.23
C GLN A 118 -8.83 2.77 11.15
N LYS A 119 -8.54 2.99 12.44
CA LYS A 119 -8.26 1.92 13.41
C LYS A 119 -9.33 0.84 13.54
N SER A 120 -10.59 1.16 13.26
CA SER A 120 -11.74 0.26 13.30
C SER A 120 -12.46 0.18 11.94
N GLY A 121 -11.74 0.32 10.83
CA GLY A 121 -12.31 0.18 9.49
C GLY A 121 -13.21 1.34 9.10
N GLU A 122 -13.01 2.51 9.71
CA GLU A 122 -13.70 3.74 9.33
C GLU A 122 -13.35 4.13 7.88
N LYS A 123 -14.20 4.95 7.25
CA LYS A 123 -13.95 5.45 5.91
C LYS A 123 -12.67 6.29 5.86
N GLY A 124 -11.81 6.01 4.88
CA GLY A 124 -10.61 6.79 4.63
C GLY A 124 -9.89 6.37 3.34
N VAL A 125 -8.56 6.47 3.34
CA VAL A 125 -7.71 6.16 2.19
C VAL A 125 -7.51 4.65 2.00
N LEU A 126 -7.53 3.85 3.07
CA LEU A 126 -7.55 2.39 2.99
C LEU A 126 -8.95 1.92 2.57
N LEU A 127 -8.97 0.91 1.70
CA LEU A 127 -10.14 0.09 1.43
C LEU A 127 -10.54 -0.68 2.68
N THR A 128 -11.83 -0.67 2.96
CA THR A 128 -12.46 -1.38 4.07
C THR A 128 -13.58 -2.29 3.57
N ASP A 129 -13.48 -2.77 2.33
CA ASP A 129 -14.49 -3.59 1.62
C ASP A 129 -13.97 -5.00 1.30
N GLY A 130 -13.00 -5.47 2.08
CA GLY A 130 -12.34 -6.77 1.90
C GLY A 130 -11.24 -6.81 0.83
N HIS A 131 -11.07 -5.78 -0.01
CA HIS A 131 -9.94 -5.73 -0.94
C HIS A 131 -8.63 -5.41 -0.22
N ALA A 132 -7.52 -5.85 -0.84
CA ALA A 132 -6.19 -5.60 -0.33
C ALA A 132 -5.81 -4.11 -0.48
N ASN A 133 -5.17 -3.58 0.56
CA ASN A 133 -4.33 -2.38 0.49
C ASN A 133 -2.87 -2.85 0.47
N ILE A 134 -2.22 -2.66 -0.66
CA ILE A 134 -0.92 -3.22 -1.02
C ILE A 134 0.13 -2.15 -0.85
N PHE A 135 1.18 -2.52 -0.13
CA PHE A 135 2.37 -1.73 0.13
C PHE A 135 3.60 -2.58 -0.20
N TYR A 136 4.73 -1.92 -0.41
CA TYR A 136 6.01 -2.60 -0.58
C TYR A 136 6.97 -2.06 0.47
N ALA A 137 7.56 -2.94 1.27
CA ALA A 137 8.48 -2.56 2.34
C ALA A 137 9.65 -3.54 2.41
N ARG A 138 10.84 -3.02 2.75
CA ARG A 138 12.03 -3.86 2.92
C ARG A 138 12.03 -4.57 4.27
N ASP A 139 12.25 -5.88 4.25
CA ASP A 139 12.35 -6.70 5.46
C ASP A 139 13.65 -6.42 6.26
N ILE A 140 13.88 -7.18 7.34
CA ILE A 140 15.10 -7.06 8.16
C ILE A 140 16.41 -7.32 7.40
N ASN A 141 16.35 -8.00 6.24
CA ASN A 141 17.50 -8.26 5.38
C ASN A 141 17.58 -7.27 4.20
N GLY A 142 16.74 -6.24 4.17
CA GLY A 142 16.69 -5.27 3.09
C GLY A 142 15.98 -5.77 1.82
N ILE A 143 15.33 -6.94 1.85
CA ILE A 143 14.63 -7.51 0.69
C ILE A 143 13.24 -6.91 0.60
N LEU A 144 12.85 -6.41 -0.58
CA LEU A 144 11.51 -5.88 -0.79
C LEU A 144 10.45 -6.99 -0.69
N ARG A 145 9.43 -6.78 0.13
CA ARG A 145 8.27 -7.67 0.29
C ARG A 145 7.00 -6.90 -0.01
N ALA A 146 6.00 -7.60 -0.53
CA ALA A 146 4.65 -7.08 -0.54
C ALA A 146 4.06 -7.20 0.87
N VAL A 147 3.39 -6.15 1.33
CA VAL A 147 2.66 -6.11 2.59
C VAL A 147 1.22 -5.76 2.25
N ASP A 148 0.27 -6.63 2.56
CA ASP A 148 -1.15 -6.32 2.44
C ASP A 148 -1.79 -6.10 3.80
N VAL A 149 -2.63 -5.07 3.86
CA VAL A 149 -3.59 -4.89 4.94
C VAL A 149 -4.98 -4.85 4.36
N PHE A 150 -5.89 -5.62 4.94
CA PHE A 150 -7.29 -5.64 4.51
C PHE A 150 -8.20 -5.70 5.72
N TRP A 151 -9.40 -5.19 5.52
CA TRP A 151 -10.44 -5.18 6.54
C TRP A 151 -11.31 -6.43 6.39
N ASP A 152 -11.41 -7.23 7.44
CA ASP A 152 -12.37 -8.33 7.53
C ASP A 152 -13.70 -7.76 8.05
N ASP A 153 -14.63 -7.47 7.14
CA ASP A 153 -15.98 -6.95 7.46
C ASP A 153 -16.76 -7.86 8.41
N TRP A 154 -16.56 -9.18 8.32
CA TRP A 154 -17.27 -10.13 9.18
C TRP A 154 -16.81 -10.04 10.63
N ARG A 155 -15.51 -9.82 10.83
CA ARG A 155 -14.92 -9.71 12.17
C ARG A 155 -14.83 -8.27 12.67
N GLY A 156 -14.92 -7.29 11.78
CA GLY A 156 -14.64 -5.90 12.09
C GLY A 156 -13.21 -5.68 12.56
N LEU A 157 -12.23 -6.30 11.87
CA LEU A 157 -10.82 -6.29 12.27
C LEU A 157 -9.88 -6.17 11.07
N TRP A 158 -8.73 -5.52 11.28
CA TRP A 158 -7.64 -5.49 10.32
C TRP A 158 -6.87 -6.81 10.33
N HIS A 159 -6.49 -7.24 9.13
CA HIS A 159 -5.55 -8.32 8.91
C HIS A 159 -4.29 -7.76 8.25
N VAL A 160 -3.13 -8.19 8.74
CA VAL A 160 -1.82 -7.77 8.22
C VAL A 160 -1.08 -9.00 7.74
N ARG A 161 -0.62 -8.99 6.49
CA ARG A 161 0.07 -10.10 5.85
C ARG A 161 1.29 -9.60 5.07
N ALA A 162 2.14 -10.53 4.66
CA ALA A 162 3.27 -10.23 3.81
C ALA A 162 3.58 -11.42 2.92
N ASP A 163 3.97 -11.13 1.69
CA ASP A 163 4.40 -12.12 0.70
C ASP A 163 5.68 -11.65 -0.02
N GLY A 164 6.39 -12.61 -0.61
CA GLY A 164 7.58 -12.29 -1.40
C GLY A 164 7.17 -11.62 -2.71
N VAL A 165 7.90 -10.57 -3.12
CA VAL A 165 7.78 -10.01 -4.46
C VAL A 165 8.13 -11.10 -5.47
N GLY A 166 7.17 -11.47 -6.32
CA GLY A 166 7.31 -12.60 -7.25
C GLY A 166 6.61 -13.88 -6.82
N SER A 167 5.80 -13.84 -5.75
CA SER A 167 4.82 -14.88 -5.46
C SER A 167 3.97 -15.18 -6.71
N PRO A 168 3.64 -16.46 -6.99
CA PRO A 168 2.80 -16.80 -8.15
C PRO A 168 1.40 -16.19 -8.04
N ASP A 169 0.94 -15.96 -6.81
CA ASP A 169 -0.35 -15.38 -6.47
C ASP A 169 -0.32 -13.87 -6.76
N GLY A 170 -1.31 -13.41 -7.54
CA GLY A 170 -1.47 -12.01 -7.90
C GLY A 170 -2.52 -11.32 -7.05
N TRP A 171 -2.53 -9.99 -7.13
CA TRP A 171 -3.53 -9.14 -6.52
C TRP A 171 -4.78 -9.06 -7.39
N SER A 172 -5.95 -9.01 -6.77
CA SER A 172 -7.21 -8.81 -7.49
C SER A 172 -7.34 -7.36 -7.97
N GLY A 173 -7.89 -7.19 -9.17
CA GLY A 173 -8.38 -5.88 -9.61
C GLY A 173 -9.37 -5.30 -8.58
N GLY A 174 -9.33 -3.98 -8.38
CA GLY A 174 -10.05 -3.29 -7.31
C GLY A 174 -9.19 -2.97 -6.09
N SER A 175 -8.11 -3.71 -5.86
CA SER A 175 -7.16 -3.47 -4.77
C SER A 175 -6.53 -2.07 -4.84
N ARG A 176 -6.03 -1.59 -3.71
CA ARG A 176 -5.39 -0.28 -3.60
C ARG A 176 -3.90 -0.43 -3.43
N VAL A 177 -3.10 0.22 -4.25
CA VAL A 177 -1.64 0.22 -4.16
C VAL A 177 -1.19 1.55 -3.60
N PHE A 178 -0.26 1.54 -2.66
CA PHE A 178 0.36 2.74 -2.09
C PHE A 178 1.84 2.79 -2.46
N SER A 179 2.35 4.00 -2.69
CA SER A 179 3.74 4.21 -3.07
C SER A 179 4.17 5.64 -2.72
N ARG A 180 5.48 5.85 -2.52
CA ARG A 180 6.05 7.20 -2.31
C ARG A 180 6.14 8.04 -3.57
N ASN A 181 5.74 7.49 -4.71
CA ASN A 181 6.30 7.88 -6.01
C ASN A 181 6.09 9.36 -6.39
N SER A 182 7.10 10.15 -6.00
CA SER A 182 7.45 11.51 -6.40
C SER A 182 7.68 11.63 -7.90
#